data_AF-A0A9J6FW75-F1
#
_entry.id   AF-A0A9J6FW75-F1
#
_cell.length_a   1.000
_cell.length_b   1.000
_cell.length_c   1.000
_cell.angle_alpha   90.00
_cell.angle_beta   90.00
_cell.angle_gamma   90.00
#
_symmetry.space_group_name_H-M   'P 1'
#
loop_
_entity.id
_entity.type
_entity.pdbx_description
1 polymer ?
#
loop_
_entity_poly.entity_id
_entity_poly.type
_entity_poly.pdbx_seq_one_letter_code
_entity_poly.pdbx_strand_id
1 'polypeptide(L)'
;MGNGVSKDTSPDLSITTGNVTAMWSHTGVNLGSDHSILAPTILGEEYVTPLGRASLTDWPKFRERREQARRDSATTPSLTLEEWTTQIRKDMNCFTRKIRTTTKTPCVDPHLLHLWEARRGLIKRWKRQRLNCRLKRRIALLTEEAARYAAHLCKESWLSPCDSLRGQLSTSKILRLLRYLMDHSKSKTESNQTMQKMIHSHPGDSVALMKSLLDTYLPVHSKTPLHRTLDNQISNWMKTSTSMK
;
A
#
# COMPACT_ATOMS: atom_id res chain seq x y z
N MET A 1 -28.70 4.31 -13.85
CA MET A 1 -30.09 3.86 -13.87
C MET A 1 -29.98 2.35 -13.99
N GLY A 2 -30.11 1.63 -12.88
CA GLY A 2 -30.07 0.18 -12.87
C GLY A 2 -31.47 -0.36 -13.15
N ASN A 3 -31.57 -1.37 -14.00
CA ASN A 3 -32.82 -2.00 -14.38
C ASN A 3 -33.01 -3.23 -13.47
N GLY A 4 -34.21 -3.43 -12.92
CA GLY A 4 -34.50 -4.37 -11.82
C GLY A 4 -34.44 -5.87 -12.14
N VAL A 5 -33.46 -6.33 -12.94
CA VAL A 5 -33.34 -7.72 -13.41
C VAL A 5 -32.16 -8.48 -12.77
N SER A 6 -31.20 -7.81 -12.13
CA SER A 6 -30.12 -8.46 -11.37
C SER A 6 -30.39 -8.43 -9.87
N LYS A 7 -30.77 -9.57 -9.30
CA LYS A 7 -31.14 -9.76 -7.88
C LYS A 7 -29.95 -10.04 -6.95
N ASP A 8 -28.73 -9.95 -7.47
CA ASP A 8 -27.50 -10.16 -6.72
C ASP A 8 -26.67 -8.88 -6.79
N THR A 9 -26.98 -7.97 -5.86
CA THR A 9 -26.15 -6.78 -5.60
C THR A 9 -25.29 -7.17 -4.42
N SER A 10 -24.01 -7.46 -4.62
CA SER A 10 -23.06 -7.63 -3.53
C SER A 10 -22.80 -6.24 -2.92
N PRO A 11 -23.34 -5.91 -1.75
CA PRO A 11 -23.14 -4.59 -1.18
C PRO A 11 -21.67 -4.43 -0.78
N ASP A 12 -21.11 -3.24 -0.99
CA ASP A 12 -19.80 -2.91 -0.43
C ASP A 12 -19.93 -2.81 1.10
N LEU A 13 -19.36 -3.79 1.83
CA LEU A 13 -19.42 -3.86 3.29
C LEU A 13 -18.12 -3.37 3.92
N SER A 14 -18.24 -2.56 4.97
CA SER A 14 -17.13 -2.16 5.84
C SER A 14 -17.42 -2.69 7.24
N ILE A 15 -16.56 -3.59 7.75
CA ILE A 15 -16.73 -4.23 9.05
C ILE A 15 -15.66 -3.67 10.00
N THR A 16 -16.08 -3.22 11.18
CA THR A 16 -15.19 -2.79 12.27
C THR A 16 -15.30 -3.75 13.44
N THR A 17 -14.17 -4.05 14.09
CA THR A 17 -14.13 -4.89 15.30
C THR A 17 -13.77 -4.03 16.52
N GLY A 18 -14.46 -4.26 17.65
CA GLY A 18 -14.28 -3.52 18.91
C GLY A 18 -15.26 -2.35 19.12
N ASN A 19 -15.12 -1.65 20.26
CA ASN A 19 -15.96 -0.50 20.66
C ASN A 19 -15.53 0.79 19.96
N VAL A 20 -15.63 0.82 18.64
CA VAL A 20 -15.17 1.93 17.82
C VAL A 20 -16.36 2.66 17.21
N THR A 21 -16.41 3.98 17.37
CA THR A 21 -17.47 4.78 16.73
C THR A 21 -17.09 5.01 15.27
N ALA A 22 -17.80 4.34 14.36
CA ALA A 22 -17.60 4.44 12.92
C ALA A 22 -18.77 5.16 12.26
N MET A 23 -18.45 6.15 11.42
CA MET A 23 -19.38 6.81 10.51
C MET A 23 -19.03 6.42 9.07
N TRP A 24 -19.97 6.50 8.14
CA TRP A 24 -19.67 6.31 6.72
C TRP A 24 -20.29 7.41 5.87
N SER A 25 -19.62 7.75 4.77
CA SER A 25 -20.13 8.70 3.79
C SER A 25 -20.03 8.14 2.38
N HIS A 26 -21.09 8.33 1.59
CA HIS A 26 -21.11 7.95 0.18
C HIS A 26 -20.41 9.01 -0.67
N THR A 27 -19.27 8.67 -1.28
CA THR A 27 -18.50 9.67 -2.05
C THR A 27 -19.16 10.04 -3.38
N GLY A 28 -20.05 9.18 -3.90
CA GLY A 28 -20.67 9.36 -5.21
C GLY A 28 -19.65 9.40 -6.35
N VAL A 29 -18.51 8.73 -6.16
CA VAL A 29 -17.43 8.53 -7.12
C VAL A 29 -17.31 7.04 -7.38
N ASN A 30 -17.45 6.64 -8.64
CA ASN A 30 -17.45 5.22 -9.05
C ASN A 30 -16.20 4.81 -9.85
N LEU A 31 -15.33 5.77 -10.20
CA LEU A 31 -14.10 5.55 -11.00
C LEU A 31 -14.26 4.73 -12.31
N GLY A 32 -15.49 4.55 -12.83
CA GLY A 32 -15.76 3.71 -14.00
C GLY A 32 -16.30 2.31 -13.67
N SER A 33 -16.34 1.93 -12.39
CA SER A 33 -17.12 0.81 -11.89
C SER A 33 -18.60 1.21 -11.76
N ASP A 34 -19.46 0.20 -11.69
CA ASP A 34 -20.86 0.25 -11.28
C ASP A 34 -21.03 0.51 -9.77
N HIS A 35 -20.00 0.25 -8.96
CA HIS A 35 -19.98 0.51 -7.52
C HIS A 35 -19.43 1.91 -7.19
N SER A 36 -19.92 2.50 -6.10
CA SER A 36 -19.49 3.83 -5.64
C SER A 36 -18.66 3.72 -4.37
N ILE A 37 -17.53 4.42 -4.33
CA ILE A 37 -16.59 4.36 -3.21
C ILE A 37 -17.28 4.87 -1.93
N LEU A 38 -17.24 4.07 -0.87
CA LEU A 38 -17.62 4.46 0.48
C LEU A 38 -16.39 5.00 1.21
N ALA A 39 -16.58 6.05 2.00
CA ALA A 39 -15.54 6.62 2.85
C ALA A 39 -15.96 6.47 4.33
N PRO A 40 -15.58 5.36 4.99
CA PRO A 40 -15.76 5.20 6.42
C PRO A 40 -14.80 6.11 7.21
N THR A 41 -15.31 6.80 8.21
CA THR A 41 -14.58 7.63 9.17
C THR A 41 -14.66 6.96 10.52
N ILE A 42 -13.50 6.64 11.09
CA ILE A 42 -13.40 5.98 12.38
C ILE A 42 -12.89 7.02 13.38
N LEU A 43 -13.62 7.21 14.49
CA LEU A 43 -13.19 8.08 15.59
C LEU A 43 -12.26 7.31 16.52
N GLY A 44 -11.00 7.73 16.61
CA GLY A 44 -9.97 7.15 17.47
C GLY A 44 -8.70 8.00 17.48
N GLU A 45 -7.72 7.64 18.32
CA GLU A 45 -6.42 8.32 18.33
C GLU A 45 -5.64 8.01 17.04
N GLU A 46 -5.36 9.06 16.27
CA GLU A 46 -4.71 8.95 14.98
C GLU A 46 -3.19 8.77 15.19
N TYR A 47 -2.68 7.54 15.10
CA TYR A 47 -1.23 7.33 15.04
C TYR A 47 -0.71 7.69 13.64
N VAL A 48 -0.44 8.98 13.43
CA VAL A 48 0.13 9.49 12.18
C VAL A 48 1.64 9.53 12.32
N THR A 49 2.35 8.57 11.72
CA THR A 49 3.79 8.73 11.49
C THR A 49 3.98 9.76 10.37
N PRO A 50 4.62 10.92 10.63
CA PRO A 50 4.84 11.92 9.60
C PRO A 50 5.88 11.41 8.59
N LEU A 51 5.41 10.91 7.45
CA LEU A 51 6.26 10.51 6.34
C LEU A 51 6.46 11.69 5.38
N GLY A 52 7.49 12.49 5.64
CA GLY A 52 8.04 13.46 4.66
C GLY A 52 7.05 14.46 4.04
N ARG A 53 7.51 15.19 3.02
CA ARG A 53 6.69 16.11 2.22
C ARG A 53 6.97 15.86 0.74
N ALA A 54 5.93 15.65 -0.06
CA ALA A 54 6.04 15.57 -1.51
C ALA A 54 5.77 16.96 -2.13
N SER A 55 6.58 17.36 -3.10
CA SER A 55 6.38 18.59 -3.88
C SER A 55 5.65 18.27 -5.17
N LEU A 56 4.52 18.94 -5.40
CA LEU A 56 3.76 18.85 -6.65
C LEU A 56 3.80 20.18 -7.38
N THR A 57 4.44 20.21 -8.54
CA THR A 57 4.49 21.39 -9.40
C THR A 57 3.43 21.33 -10.49
N ASP A 58 2.61 22.38 -10.61
CA ASP A 58 1.64 22.54 -11.70
C ASP A 58 2.38 23.03 -12.98
N TRP A 59 2.90 22.07 -13.74
CA TRP A 59 3.70 22.33 -14.95
C TRP A 59 2.96 23.11 -16.05
N PRO A 60 1.66 22.89 -16.33
CA PRO A 60 0.91 23.72 -17.27
C PRO A 60 0.90 25.20 -16.89
N LYS A 61 0.55 25.53 -15.65
CA LYS A 61 0.53 26.93 -15.19
C LYS A 61 1.90 27.57 -15.15
N PHE A 62 2.92 26.81 -14.76
CA PHE A 62 4.30 27.26 -14.81
C PHE A 62 4.72 27.62 -16.25
N ARG A 63 4.37 26.77 -17.24
CA ARG A 63 4.66 27.03 -18.65
C ARG A 63 3.92 28.27 -19.18
N GLU A 64 2.64 28.40 -18.86
CA GLU A 64 1.85 29.58 -19.25
C GLU A 64 2.42 30.88 -18.66
N ARG A 65 2.81 30.86 -17.36
CA ARG A 65 3.46 32.01 -16.71
C ARG A 65 4.79 32.38 -17.37
N ARG A 66 5.56 31.39 -17.82
CA ARG A 66 6.84 31.60 -18.51
C ARG A 66 6.67 32.13 -19.93
N GLU A 67 5.66 31.66 -20.66
CA GLU A 67 5.30 32.21 -21.98
C GLU A 67 4.80 33.65 -21.88
N GLN A 68 4.04 33.96 -20.83
CA GLN A 68 3.64 35.33 -20.52
C GLN A 68 4.85 36.20 -20.19
N ALA A 69 5.71 35.75 -19.28
CA ALA A 69 6.94 36.46 -18.93
C ALA A 69 7.85 36.68 -20.15
N ARG A 70 7.94 35.72 -21.09
CA ARG A 70 8.73 35.88 -22.32
C ARG A 70 8.14 36.95 -23.25
N ARG A 71 6.82 37.08 -23.31
CA ARG A 71 6.14 38.14 -24.06
C ARG A 71 6.37 39.51 -23.44
N ASP A 72 6.31 39.59 -22.11
CA ASP A 72 6.51 40.84 -21.36
C ASP A 72 7.99 41.27 -21.35
N SER A 73 8.93 40.30 -21.41
CA SER A 73 10.38 40.53 -21.42
C SER A 73 10.94 40.97 -22.78
N ALA A 74 10.12 40.98 -23.85
CA ALA A 74 10.51 41.58 -25.14
C ALA A 74 10.78 43.10 -25.03
N THR A 75 10.51 43.70 -23.87
CA THR A 75 10.68 45.13 -23.58
C THR A 75 11.74 45.40 -22.48
N THR A 76 12.38 44.39 -21.88
CA THR A 76 13.32 44.57 -20.74
C THR A 76 14.71 43.95 -21.04
N PRO A 77 15.81 44.48 -20.46
CA PRO A 77 17.17 44.07 -20.83
C PRO A 77 17.47 42.61 -20.43
N SER A 78 18.42 42.02 -21.15
CA SER A 78 19.00 40.70 -20.90
C SER A 78 19.39 40.52 -19.42
N LEU A 79 18.60 39.72 -18.69
CA LEU A 79 18.93 39.28 -17.33
C LEU A 79 20.22 38.44 -17.32
N THR A 80 20.98 38.54 -16.23
CA THR A 80 22.15 37.68 -15.99
C THR A 80 21.68 36.23 -15.76
N LEU A 81 22.51 35.23 -16.10
CA LEU A 81 22.16 33.81 -15.95
C LEU A 81 21.74 33.44 -14.51
N GLU A 82 22.36 34.04 -13.51
CA GLU A 82 22.03 33.85 -12.09
C GLU A 82 20.66 34.45 -11.72
N GLU A 83 20.34 35.62 -12.25
CA GLU A 83 19.04 36.27 -12.05
C GLU A 83 17.93 35.50 -12.76
N TRP A 84 18.22 34.95 -13.93
CA TRP A 84 17.30 34.11 -14.67
C TRP A 84 17.02 32.77 -13.96
N THR A 85 18.05 32.13 -13.42
CA THR A 85 17.89 30.86 -12.67
C THR A 85 17.16 31.07 -11.34
N THR A 86 17.40 32.18 -10.64
CA THR A 86 16.65 32.54 -9.43
C THR A 86 15.18 32.87 -9.72
N GLN A 87 14.91 33.57 -10.82
CA GLN A 87 13.55 33.83 -11.29
C GLN A 87 12.80 32.52 -11.61
N ILE A 88 13.44 31.58 -12.31
CA ILE A 88 12.85 30.26 -12.61
C ILE A 88 12.52 29.50 -11.34
N ARG A 89 13.45 29.45 -10.37
CA ARG A 89 13.20 28.79 -9.09
C ARG A 89 12.04 29.42 -8.33
N LYS A 90 11.94 30.76 -8.36
CA LYS A 90 10.84 31.50 -7.72
C LYS A 90 9.50 31.16 -8.37
N ASP A 91 9.43 31.20 -9.71
CA ASP A 91 8.23 30.85 -10.46
C ASP A 91 7.82 29.39 -10.20
N MET A 92 8.78 28.47 -10.24
CA MET A 92 8.54 27.05 -9.94
C MET A 92 7.96 26.89 -8.53
N ASN A 93 8.53 27.56 -7.53
CA ASN A 93 8.06 27.49 -6.15
C ASN A 93 6.63 28.05 -5.99
N CYS A 94 6.26 29.11 -6.73
CA CYS A 94 4.90 29.67 -6.71
C CYS A 94 3.83 28.66 -7.19
N PHE A 95 4.18 27.79 -8.14
CA PHE A 95 3.28 26.76 -8.67
C PHE A 95 3.50 25.39 -8.04
N THR A 96 4.36 25.29 -7.03
CA THR A 96 4.65 24.04 -6.32
C THR A 96 3.88 23.98 -5.01
N ARG A 97 2.89 23.08 -4.93
CA ARG A 97 2.18 22.78 -3.69
C ARG A 97 2.87 21.64 -2.95
N LYS A 98 3.15 21.82 -1.67
CA LYS A 98 3.67 20.77 -0.79
C LYS A 98 2.50 19.95 -0.25
N ILE A 99 2.49 18.65 -0.50
CA ILE A 99 1.48 17.70 -0.03
C ILE A 99 2.10 16.83 1.07
N ARG A 100 1.38 16.64 2.18
CA ARG A 100 1.80 15.73 3.25
C ARG A 100 1.58 14.29 2.77
N THR A 101 2.66 13.52 2.71
CA THR A 101 2.61 12.08 2.46
C THR A 101 2.31 11.34 3.77
N THR A 102 1.45 10.33 3.71
CA THR A 102 1.02 9.52 4.87
C THR A 102 1.41 8.07 4.61
N THR A 103 1.45 7.22 5.65
CA THR A 103 1.73 5.77 5.57
C THR A 103 0.88 5.03 4.53
N LYS A 104 -0.32 5.54 4.21
CA LYS A 104 -1.24 4.98 3.22
C LYS A 104 -0.95 5.41 1.76
N THR A 105 -0.16 6.46 1.54
CA THR A 105 0.20 7.03 0.22
C THR A 105 1.64 7.54 0.24
N PRO A 106 2.65 6.65 0.12
CA PRO A 106 4.06 7.02 0.27
C PRO A 106 4.65 7.76 -0.93
N CYS A 107 4.10 7.57 -2.13
CA CYS A 107 4.50 8.26 -3.35
C CYS A 107 3.25 8.63 -4.15
N VAL A 108 3.13 9.90 -4.56
CA VAL A 108 2.03 10.37 -5.41
C VAL A 108 2.64 10.78 -6.74
N ASP A 109 2.32 10.04 -7.80
CA ASP A 109 2.75 10.41 -9.14
C ASP A 109 2.09 11.74 -9.57
N PRO A 110 2.87 12.77 -9.93
CA PRO A 110 2.36 14.09 -10.32
C PRO A 110 1.40 14.05 -11.52
N HIS A 111 1.68 13.19 -12.50
CA HIS A 111 0.90 13.12 -13.74
C HIS A 111 -0.46 12.45 -13.50
N LEU A 112 -0.48 11.35 -12.77
CA LEU A 112 -1.68 10.63 -12.37
C LEU A 112 -2.56 11.50 -11.47
N LEU A 113 -1.95 12.28 -10.57
CA LEU A 113 -2.67 13.26 -9.77
C LEU A 113 -3.32 14.35 -10.63
N HIS A 114 -2.61 14.86 -11.63
CA HIS A 114 -3.15 15.86 -12.56
C HIS A 114 -4.34 15.31 -13.36
N LEU A 115 -4.24 14.10 -13.89
CA LEU A 115 -5.34 13.42 -14.58
C LEU A 115 -6.56 13.25 -13.67
N TRP A 116 -6.33 12.92 -12.40
CA TRP A 116 -7.38 12.80 -11.38
C TRP A 116 -8.06 14.13 -11.05
N GLU A 117 -7.29 15.20 -10.86
CA GLU A 117 -7.85 16.54 -10.62
C GLU A 117 -8.68 17.01 -11.83
N ALA A 118 -8.18 16.81 -13.05
CA ALA A 118 -8.90 17.13 -14.29
C ALA A 118 -10.21 16.34 -14.42
N ARG A 119 -10.16 15.02 -14.18
CA ARG A 119 -11.34 14.14 -14.18
C ARG A 119 -12.37 14.60 -13.14
N ARG A 120 -11.93 14.92 -11.92
CA ARG A 120 -12.80 15.39 -10.83
C ARG A 120 -13.47 16.71 -11.19
N GLY A 121 -12.76 17.65 -11.81
CA GLY A 121 -13.32 18.91 -12.29
C GLY A 121 -14.42 18.71 -13.33
N LEU A 122 -14.19 17.84 -14.32
CA LEU A 122 -15.18 17.52 -15.34
C LEU A 122 -16.41 16.81 -14.77
N ILE A 123 -16.24 15.90 -13.81
CA ILE A 123 -17.37 15.24 -13.14
C ILE A 123 -18.25 16.25 -12.41
N LYS A 124 -17.65 17.20 -11.67
CA LYS A 124 -18.41 18.26 -10.99
C LYS A 124 -19.25 19.07 -11.98
N ARG A 125 -18.67 19.42 -13.14
CA ARG A 125 -19.39 20.13 -14.21
C ARG A 125 -20.48 19.28 -14.85
N TRP A 126 -20.19 18.01 -15.16
CA TRP A 126 -21.16 17.08 -15.75
C TRP A 126 -22.33 16.77 -14.80
N LYS A 127 -22.10 16.69 -13.49
CA LYS A 127 -23.17 16.54 -12.49
C LYS A 127 -24.20 17.69 -12.58
N ARG A 128 -23.77 18.92 -12.93
CA ARG A 128 -24.65 20.07 -13.18
C ARG A 128 -25.27 20.07 -14.58
N GLN A 129 -24.70 19.33 -15.53
CA GLN A 129 -25.10 19.30 -16.95
C GLN A 129 -25.17 17.84 -17.46
N ARG A 130 -26.07 17.03 -16.89
CA ARG A 130 -26.09 15.56 -17.11
C ARG A 130 -26.33 15.16 -18.57
N LEU A 131 -27.03 15.99 -19.33
CA LEU A 131 -27.33 15.78 -20.76
C LEU A 131 -26.14 16.05 -21.68
N ASN A 132 -25.05 16.63 -21.18
CA ASN A 132 -23.89 16.96 -22.01
C ASN A 132 -23.02 15.72 -22.25
N CYS A 133 -23.26 15.06 -23.39
CA CYS A 133 -22.51 13.88 -23.83
C CYS A 133 -21.02 14.15 -24.12
N ARG A 134 -20.65 15.40 -24.48
CA ARG A 134 -19.24 15.76 -24.73
C ARG A 134 -18.41 15.70 -23.44
N LEU A 135 -18.96 16.19 -22.34
CA LEU A 135 -18.32 16.09 -21.02
C LEU A 135 -18.18 14.63 -20.59
N LYS A 136 -19.23 13.82 -20.79
CA LYS A 136 -19.18 12.37 -20.48
C LYS A 136 -18.08 11.66 -21.28
N ARG A 137 -17.98 11.92 -22.59
CA ARG A 137 -16.92 11.35 -23.44
C ARG A 137 -15.53 11.80 -22.96
N ARG A 138 -15.35 13.08 -22.62
CA ARG A 138 -14.06 13.58 -22.13
C ARG A 138 -13.66 12.96 -20.79
N ILE A 139 -14.60 12.73 -19.88
CA ILE A 139 -14.36 12.01 -18.63
C ILE A 139 -13.90 10.58 -18.90
N ALA A 140 -14.54 9.89 -19.86
CA ALA A 140 -14.15 8.54 -20.25
C ALA A 140 -12.71 8.50 -20.79
N LEU A 141 -12.36 9.42 -21.69
CA LEU A 141 -11.01 9.54 -22.25
C LEU A 141 -9.95 9.77 -21.16
N LEU A 142 -10.18 10.69 -20.21
CA LEU A 142 -9.26 10.92 -19.09
C LEU A 142 -9.15 9.71 -18.16
N THR A 143 -10.23 8.93 -18.01
CA THR A 143 -10.23 7.72 -17.20
C THR A 143 -9.39 6.63 -17.87
N GLU A 144 -9.51 6.48 -19.19
CA GLU A 144 -8.71 5.55 -19.99
C GLU A 144 -7.22 5.94 -19.99
N GLU A 145 -6.92 7.23 -20.16
CA GLU A 145 -5.56 7.76 -20.10
C GLU A 145 -4.91 7.49 -18.73
N ALA A 146 -5.63 7.76 -17.64
CA ALA A 146 -5.16 7.48 -16.29
C ALA A 146 -4.92 5.98 -16.06
N ALA A 147 -5.81 5.12 -16.56
CA ALA A 147 -5.65 3.66 -16.45
C ALA A 147 -4.43 3.16 -17.24
N ARG A 148 -4.23 3.66 -18.47
CA ARG A 148 -3.08 3.31 -19.32
C ARG A 148 -1.77 3.73 -18.67
N TYR A 149 -1.72 4.95 -18.12
CA TYR A 149 -0.53 5.44 -17.43
C TYR A 149 -0.26 4.68 -16.13
N ALA A 150 -1.29 4.37 -15.34
CA ALA A 150 -1.14 3.55 -14.14
C ALA A 150 -0.57 2.15 -14.47
N ALA A 151 -1.04 1.52 -15.55
CA ALA A 151 -0.50 0.24 -16.01
C ALA A 151 0.97 0.35 -16.43
N HIS A 152 1.34 1.43 -17.13
CA HIS A 152 2.73 1.71 -17.47
C HIS A 152 3.61 1.87 -16.21
N LEU A 153 3.15 2.68 -15.26
CA LEU A 153 3.86 2.93 -14.01
C LEU A 153 4.02 1.65 -13.18
N CYS A 154 3.01 0.79 -13.12
CA CYS A 154 3.11 -0.53 -12.48
C CYS A 154 4.19 -1.39 -13.16
N LYS A 155 4.25 -1.37 -14.49
CA LYS A 155 5.26 -2.11 -15.25
C LYS A 155 6.68 -1.57 -14.97
N GLU A 156 6.87 -0.25 -14.99
CA GLU A 156 8.17 0.38 -14.69
C GLU A 156 8.60 0.16 -13.24
N SER A 157 7.66 0.30 -12.30
CA SER A 157 7.87 0.02 -10.87
C SER A 157 8.31 -1.42 -10.63
N TRP A 158 7.85 -2.36 -11.46
CA TRP A 158 8.29 -3.76 -11.42
C TRP A 158 9.63 -4.00 -12.12
N LEU A 159 9.85 -3.37 -13.27
CA LEU A 159 11.08 -3.52 -14.06
C LEU A 159 12.28 -2.89 -13.35
N SER A 160 12.12 -1.78 -12.63
CA SER A 160 13.23 -1.13 -11.92
C SER A 160 13.93 -2.03 -10.89
N PRO A 161 13.22 -2.76 -10.01
CA PRO A 161 13.79 -3.84 -9.21
C PRO A 161 14.46 -4.91 -10.06
N CYS A 162 13.82 -5.38 -11.14
CA CYS A 162 14.37 -6.43 -12.00
C CYS A 162 15.69 -6.01 -12.68
N ASP A 163 15.78 -4.77 -13.15
CA ASP A 163 16.97 -4.20 -13.77
C ASP A 163 18.08 -3.98 -12.74
N SER A 164 17.74 -3.58 -11.50
CA SER A 164 18.72 -3.49 -10.40
C SER A 164 19.34 -4.85 -10.02
N LEU A 165 18.64 -5.95 -10.32
CA LEU A 165 19.11 -7.31 -10.10
C LEU A 165 19.90 -7.86 -11.30
N ARG A 166 19.79 -7.24 -12.48
CA ARG A 166 20.47 -7.64 -13.70
C ARG A 166 21.97 -7.32 -13.56
N GLY A 167 22.79 -8.36 -13.38
CA GLY A 167 24.24 -8.24 -13.14
C GLY A 167 24.69 -8.50 -11.71
N GLN A 168 23.76 -8.68 -10.74
CA GLN A 168 24.06 -9.07 -9.35
C GLN A 168 23.64 -10.53 -9.03
N LEU A 169 23.76 -11.41 -10.03
CA LEU A 169 23.22 -12.78 -10.07
C LEU A 169 23.65 -13.71 -8.92
N SER A 170 24.65 -13.34 -8.11
CA SER A 170 25.11 -14.14 -6.97
C SER A 170 24.43 -13.81 -5.64
N THR A 171 23.51 -12.85 -5.57
CA THR A 171 23.06 -12.31 -4.27
C THR A 171 21.80 -12.98 -3.71
N SER A 172 21.86 -13.25 -2.41
CA SER A 172 20.74 -13.64 -1.53
C SER A 172 19.50 -12.72 -1.59
N LYS A 173 19.59 -11.56 -2.26
CA LYS A 173 18.46 -10.66 -2.56
C LYS A 173 17.54 -11.22 -3.64
N ILE A 174 18.08 -11.79 -4.72
CA ILE A 174 17.27 -12.39 -5.81
C ILE A 174 16.50 -13.60 -5.27
N LEU A 175 17.17 -14.47 -4.51
CA LEU A 175 16.52 -15.63 -3.88
C LEU A 175 15.46 -15.22 -2.85
N ARG A 176 15.64 -14.11 -2.13
CA ARG A 176 14.62 -13.55 -1.24
C ARG A 176 13.41 -13.03 -2.01
N LEU A 177 13.62 -12.32 -3.12
CA LEU A 177 12.54 -11.86 -3.99
C LEU A 177 11.78 -13.04 -4.61
N LEU A 178 12.48 -14.04 -5.13
CA LEU A 178 11.87 -15.25 -5.70
C LEU A 178 11.06 -16.01 -4.64
N ARG A 179 11.60 -16.15 -3.42
CA ARG A 179 10.89 -16.81 -2.33
C ARG A 179 9.65 -16.02 -1.89
N TYR A 180 9.71 -14.70 -1.93
CA TYR A 180 8.55 -13.82 -1.72
C TYR A 180 7.49 -13.96 -2.82
N LEU A 181 7.91 -14.11 -4.08
CA LEU A 181 6.99 -14.32 -5.21
C LEU A 181 6.32 -15.69 -5.19
N MET A 182 7.04 -16.74 -4.77
CA MET A 182 6.48 -18.09 -4.68
C MET A 182 5.60 -18.28 -3.45
N ASP A 183 5.94 -17.63 -2.33
CA ASP A 183 5.20 -17.76 -1.08
C ASP A 183 5.32 -16.47 -0.26
N HIS A 184 4.29 -15.62 -0.35
CA HIS A 184 4.23 -14.37 0.41
C HIS A 184 4.18 -14.61 1.93
N SER A 185 3.70 -15.79 2.37
CA SER A 185 3.55 -16.14 3.79
C SER A 185 4.87 -16.44 4.51
N LYS A 186 5.91 -16.78 3.74
CA LYS A 186 7.26 -17.10 4.26
C LYS A 186 8.25 -15.95 4.11
N SER A 187 7.76 -14.74 3.83
CA SER A 187 8.57 -13.54 3.81
C SER A 187 9.14 -13.24 5.19
N LYS A 188 10.40 -12.76 5.26
CA LYS A 188 11.01 -12.29 6.52
C LYS A 188 10.15 -11.23 7.22
N THR A 189 9.45 -10.41 6.45
CA THR A 189 8.55 -9.37 6.98
C THR A 189 7.29 -9.98 7.62
N GLU A 190 6.70 -11.00 7.01
CA GLU A 190 5.56 -11.71 7.60
C GLU A 190 5.98 -12.56 8.79
N SER A 191 7.12 -13.25 8.74
CA SER A 191 7.70 -13.92 9.92
C SER A 191 7.94 -12.95 11.07
N ASN A 192 8.46 -11.75 10.80
CA ASN A 192 8.62 -10.71 11.81
C ASN A 192 7.29 -10.20 12.34
N GLN A 193 6.27 -10.01 11.50
CA GLN A 193 4.93 -9.61 11.96
C GLN A 193 4.28 -10.71 12.80
N THR A 194 4.42 -11.98 12.42
CA THR A 194 3.94 -13.13 13.18
C THR A 194 4.67 -13.23 14.52
N MET A 195 5.99 -13.02 14.56
CA MET A 195 6.75 -12.93 15.80
C MET A 195 6.29 -11.76 16.68
N GLN A 196 6.07 -10.57 16.11
CA GLN A 196 5.57 -9.42 16.86
C GLN A 196 4.15 -9.65 17.40
N LYS A 197 3.27 -10.30 16.62
CA LYS A 197 1.96 -10.73 17.09
C LYS A 197 2.08 -11.73 18.24
N MET A 198 2.97 -12.72 18.14
CA MET A 198 3.23 -13.68 19.22
C MET A 198 3.73 -12.99 20.48
N ILE A 199 4.68 -12.06 20.35
CA ILE A 199 5.22 -11.27 21.46
C ILE A 199 4.11 -10.46 22.12
N HIS A 200 3.23 -9.82 21.33
CA HIS A 200 2.13 -9.02 21.85
C HIS A 200 0.99 -9.85 22.45
N SER A 201 0.72 -11.04 21.91
CA SER A 201 -0.30 -11.95 22.44
C SER A 201 0.13 -12.69 23.71
N HIS A 202 1.43 -12.65 24.05
CA HIS A 202 1.94 -13.32 25.24
C HIS A 202 1.93 -12.34 26.42
N PRO A 203 1.30 -12.70 27.55
CA PRO A 203 1.08 -11.78 28.67
C PRO A 203 2.33 -11.58 29.57
N GLY A 204 3.55 -11.52 29.01
CA GLY A 204 4.78 -11.45 29.81
C GLY A 204 6.03 -10.98 29.06
N ASP A 205 7.15 -10.94 29.80
CA ASP A 205 8.44 -10.44 29.34
C ASP A 205 9.08 -11.37 28.28
N SER A 206 9.86 -10.80 27.36
CA SER A 206 10.42 -11.48 26.17
C SER A 206 11.23 -12.75 26.51
N VAL A 207 11.86 -12.77 27.68
CA VAL A 207 12.64 -13.89 28.21
C VAL A 207 11.74 -15.07 28.62
N ALA A 208 10.54 -14.80 29.14
CA ALA A 208 9.57 -15.82 29.54
C ALA A 208 8.94 -16.52 28.32
N LEU A 209 8.70 -15.77 27.24
CA LEU A 209 8.24 -16.32 25.95
C LEU A 209 9.30 -17.22 25.32
N MET A 210 10.57 -16.82 25.36
CA MET A 210 11.66 -17.68 24.86
C MET A 210 11.78 -18.97 25.67
N LYS A 211 11.58 -18.90 26.99
CA LYS A 211 11.61 -20.07 27.87
C LYS A 211 10.42 -21.01 27.61
N SER A 212 9.21 -20.49 27.38
CA SER A 212 8.04 -21.31 27.04
C SER A 212 8.17 -21.97 25.67
N LEU A 213 8.71 -21.26 24.68
CA LEU A 213 8.99 -21.82 23.35
C LEU A 213 10.08 -22.90 23.40
N LEU A 214 11.15 -22.67 24.18
CA LEU A 214 12.17 -23.68 24.42
C LEU A 214 11.57 -24.94 25.06
N ASP A 215 10.76 -24.79 26.10
CA ASP A 215 10.16 -25.93 26.81
C ASP A 215 9.15 -26.71 25.93
N THR A 216 8.42 -26.00 25.07
CA THR A 216 7.38 -26.59 24.19
C THR A 216 7.97 -27.31 22.98
N TYR A 217 9.01 -26.75 22.35
CA TYR A 217 9.54 -27.24 21.06
C TYR A 217 10.92 -27.89 21.14
N LEU A 218 11.67 -27.61 22.21
CA LEU A 218 12.99 -28.19 22.48
C LEU A 218 13.00 -28.69 23.92
N PRO A 219 12.24 -29.75 24.25
CA PRO A 219 12.38 -30.37 25.55
C PRO A 219 13.84 -30.76 25.69
N VAL A 220 14.56 -30.04 26.57
CA VAL A 220 15.91 -30.36 26.96
C VAL A 220 15.77 -31.67 27.73
N HIS A 221 15.85 -32.79 27.02
CA HIS A 221 16.04 -34.09 27.61
C HIS A 221 17.41 -34.03 28.30
N SER A 222 17.39 -33.57 29.54
CA SER A 222 18.44 -33.81 30.50
C SER A 222 18.57 -35.33 30.61
N LYS A 223 19.64 -35.84 30.01
CA LYS A 223 20.26 -37.16 30.18
C LYS A 223 19.53 -38.10 31.15
N THR A 224 18.42 -38.70 30.72
CA THR A 224 18.02 -40.02 31.23
C THR A 224 18.72 -41.05 30.35
N PRO A 225 19.62 -41.89 30.89
CA PRO A 225 20.21 -42.96 30.10
C PRO A 225 19.08 -43.85 29.56
N LEU A 226 19.18 -44.19 28.28
CA LEU A 226 18.28 -45.04 27.49
C LEU A 226 18.28 -46.51 27.97
N HIS A 227 18.19 -46.74 29.27
CA HIS A 227 18.15 -48.07 29.87
C HIS A 227 17.24 -48.05 31.09
N ARG A 228 15.92 -47.96 30.86
CA ARG A 228 14.89 -48.32 31.86
C ARG A 228 13.45 -48.35 31.31
N THR A 229 13.21 -47.92 30.08
CA THR A 229 11.86 -48.01 29.47
C THR A 229 11.58 -49.33 28.75
N LEU A 230 12.61 -50.12 28.41
CA LEU A 230 12.40 -51.48 27.86
C LEU A 230 12.17 -52.55 28.94
N ASP A 231 12.80 -52.42 30.13
CA ASP A 231 12.62 -53.41 31.21
C ASP A 231 11.20 -53.38 31.81
N ASN A 232 10.57 -52.20 31.86
CA ASN A 232 9.19 -52.06 32.35
C ASN A 232 8.15 -52.54 31.34
N GLN A 233 8.44 -52.51 30.04
CA GLN A 233 7.54 -53.08 29.03
C GLN A 233 7.67 -54.61 28.95
N ILE A 234 8.87 -55.17 29.11
CA ILE A 234 9.07 -56.63 29.11
C ILE A 234 8.49 -57.26 30.39
N SER A 235 8.63 -56.61 31.56
CA SER A 235 8.03 -57.11 32.81
C SER A 235 6.50 -57.12 32.76
N ASN A 236 5.88 -56.10 32.15
CA ASN A 236 4.43 -56.08 31.97
C ASN A 236 3.95 -57.12 30.94
N TRP A 237 4.72 -57.35 29.87
CA TRP A 237 4.38 -58.36 28.86
C TRP A 237 4.49 -59.80 29.39
N MET A 238 5.53 -60.11 30.20
CA MET A 238 5.67 -61.43 30.84
C MET A 238 4.57 -61.71 31.89
N LYS A 239 4.12 -60.69 32.63
CA LYS A 239 3.02 -60.85 33.59
C LYS A 239 1.68 -61.11 32.89
N THR A 240 1.43 -60.51 31.73
CA THR A 240 0.21 -60.76 30.95
C THR A 240 0.19 -62.13 30.26
N SER A 241 1.34 -62.69 29.89
CA SER A 241 1.39 -64.04 29.27
C SER A 241 1.36 -65.21 30.26
N THR A 242 1.54 -64.97 31.57
CA THR A 242 1.48 -66.04 32.58
C THR A 242 0.09 -66.19 33.21
N SER A 243 -0.86 -65.31 32.86
CA SER A 243 -2.27 -65.38 33.29
C SER A 243 -3.22 -66.02 32.25
N MET A 244 -2.67 -66.69 31.23
CA MET A 244 -3.40 -67.57 30.31
C MET A 244 -2.75 -68.95 30.29
N LYS A 245 -2.89 -69.68 31.40
CA LYS A 245 -2.93 -71.14 31.46
C LYS A 245 -3.90 -71.55 32.55
#